data_AF-A0A5C7BBR0-F1
#
_entry.id   AF-A0A5C7BBR0-F1
#
_cell.length_a   1.000
_cell.length_b   1.000
_cell.length_c   1.000
_cell.angle_alpha   90.00
_cell.angle_beta   90.00
_cell.angle_gamma   90.00
#
_symmetry.space_group_name_H-M   'P 1'
#
loop_
_entity.id
_entity.type
_entity.pdbx_description
1 polymer ?
#
loop_
_entity_poly.entity_id
_entity_poly.type
_entity_poly.pdbx_seq_one_letter_code
_entity_poly.pdbx_strand_id
1 'polypeptide(L)'
;MLHLWVELSFYILIGCKSQENETKYYPTQSLNDEIIKLDLNTTSLDFREIKALVSRSILADRSVLVEIKDGRILKKIYPRIYTEMLQRNLLTITSDSILIDKGYPISELKWILIRHYTNNGKELRYPKSYDRAYVGISLELNETGEDLKKSLLNLTSVFDEVNLEVKDSLELHIYFDTFRHAPPPPTKPKS
;
A
#
# COMPACT_ATOMS: atom_id res chain seq x y z
N MET A 1 41.91 9.26 60.76
CA MET A 1 41.12 8.23 60.06
C MET A 1 39.68 8.77 59.98
N LEU A 2 39.41 9.67 59.01
CA LEU A 2 38.10 10.28 58.81
C LEU A 2 37.56 9.81 57.44
N HIS A 3 36.43 9.13 57.48
CA HIS A 3 35.74 8.58 56.31
C HIS A 3 35.05 9.70 55.52
N LEU A 4 35.49 9.91 54.28
CA LEU A 4 34.76 10.66 53.25
C LEU A 4 33.54 9.85 52.83
N TRP A 5 32.34 10.39 53.06
CA TRP A 5 31.13 9.97 52.37
C TRP A 5 30.95 10.88 51.17
N VAL A 6 31.26 10.36 49.97
CA VAL A 6 30.89 10.99 48.70
C VAL A 6 29.55 10.38 48.31
N GLU A 7 28.46 11.09 48.59
CA GLU A 7 27.16 10.75 48.03
C GLU A 7 27.16 11.08 46.54
N LEU A 8 27.33 10.03 45.73
CA LEU A 8 27.27 10.07 44.29
C LEU A 8 25.79 10.15 43.88
N SER A 9 25.26 11.38 43.80
CA SER A 9 23.93 11.65 43.26
C SER A 9 23.86 11.26 41.79
N PHE A 10 23.32 10.07 41.53
CA PHE A 10 22.97 9.55 40.20
C PHE A 10 21.84 10.42 39.62
N TYR A 11 22.20 11.49 38.90
CA TYR A 11 21.27 12.19 38.04
C TYR A 11 20.88 11.23 36.89
N ILE A 12 19.72 10.60 37.04
CA ILE A 12 19.05 9.88 35.96
C ILE A 12 18.68 10.94 34.91
N LEU A 13 19.55 11.13 33.93
CA LEU A 13 19.19 11.76 32.66
C LEU A 13 18.21 10.82 31.97
N ILE A 14 16.93 10.91 32.34
CA ILE A 14 15.83 10.46 31.48
C ILE A 14 15.85 11.44 30.29
N GLY A 15 16.76 11.18 29.36
CA GLY A 15 16.73 11.77 28.04
C GLY A 15 15.39 11.37 27.45
N CYS A 16 14.45 12.31 27.47
CA CYS A 16 13.23 12.22 26.71
C CYS A 16 13.68 12.18 25.24
N LYS A 17 13.92 10.99 24.69
CA LYS A 17 14.01 10.80 23.25
C LYS A 17 12.64 11.24 22.74
N SER A 18 12.58 12.45 22.20
CA SER A 18 11.44 12.90 21.41
C SER A 18 11.13 11.77 20.44
N GLN A 19 9.98 11.16 20.63
CA GLN A 19 9.62 9.91 19.99
C GLN A 19 9.39 10.23 18.51
N GLU A 20 10.44 10.11 17.70
CA GLU A 20 10.39 10.45 16.29
C GLU A 20 9.33 9.58 15.60
N ASN A 21 8.42 10.21 14.87
CA ASN A 21 7.44 9.50 14.07
C ASN A 21 8.19 8.86 12.89
N GLU A 22 8.20 7.53 12.83
CA GLU A 22 8.76 6.80 11.69
C GLU A 22 7.97 7.13 10.43
N THR A 23 8.64 7.39 9.31
CA THR A 23 7.99 7.63 8.01
C THR A 23 8.41 6.55 7.03
N LYS A 24 7.43 5.87 6.43
CA LYS A 24 7.64 4.84 5.39
C LYS A 24 7.09 5.30 4.05
N TYR A 25 7.80 4.99 2.98
CA TYR A 25 7.45 5.37 1.61
C TYR A 25 7.16 4.13 0.75
N TYR A 26 6.12 4.21 -0.09
CA TYR A 26 5.72 3.16 -1.02
C TYR A 26 5.51 3.78 -2.42
N PRO A 27 6.45 3.59 -3.37
CA PRO A 27 7.75 2.90 -3.23
C PRO A 27 8.74 3.71 -2.38
N THR A 28 9.91 3.12 -2.06
CA THR A 28 10.90 3.70 -1.14
C THR A 28 11.51 5.04 -1.62
N GLN A 29 11.44 5.35 -2.91
CA GLN A 29 11.91 6.63 -3.47
C GLN A 29 10.78 7.65 -3.60
N SER A 30 11.03 8.90 -3.19
CA SER A 30 10.12 10.03 -3.42
C SER A 30 10.15 10.48 -4.88
N LEU A 31 8.98 10.73 -5.47
CA LEU A 31 8.84 11.24 -6.84
C LEU A 31 8.47 12.73 -6.83
N ASN A 32 9.28 13.55 -7.53
CA ASN A 32 9.10 14.96 -7.94
C ASN A 32 8.68 16.02 -6.88
N ASP A 33 8.87 17.30 -7.23
CA ASP A 33 8.70 18.43 -6.30
C ASP A 33 7.25 18.95 -6.21
N GLU A 34 6.42 18.80 -7.25
CA GLU A 34 5.01 19.24 -7.22
C GLU A 34 4.07 18.11 -6.76
N ILE A 35 3.78 18.10 -5.46
CA ILE A 35 3.02 17.05 -4.77
C ILE A 35 1.68 17.59 -4.28
N ILE A 36 0.58 16.95 -4.68
CA ILE A 36 -0.74 17.12 -4.09
C ILE A 36 -0.88 16.11 -2.94
N LYS A 37 -1.04 16.60 -1.70
CA LYS A 37 -1.22 15.74 -0.53
C LYS A 37 -2.68 15.36 -0.34
N LEU A 38 -2.93 14.08 -0.11
CA LEU A 38 -4.22 13.53 0.26
C LEU A 38 -4.08 12.77 1.58
N ASP A 39 -4.60 13.35 2.67
CA ASP A 39 -4.65 12.69 3.97
C ASP A 39 -5.93 11.85 4.08
N LEU A 40 -5.78 10.53 4.10
CA LEU A 40 -6.94 9.63 4.22
C LEU A 40 -7.55 9.62 5.62
N ASN A 41 -6.93 10.23 6.64
CA ASN A 41 -7.52 10.32 7.97
C ASN A 41 -8.58 11.43 8.08
N THR A 42 -8.54 12.41 7.18
CA THR A 42 -9.38 13.62 7.26
C THR A 42 -10.19 13.89 6.00
N THR A 43 -9.91 13.20 4.90
CA THR A 43 -10.65 13.35 3.65
C THR A 43 -12.10 12.88 3.76
N SER A 44 -12.99 13.57 3.06
CA SER A 44 -14.39 13.16 2.86
C SER A 44 -14.65 12.58 1.47
N LEU A 45 -13.59 12.43 0.65
CA LEU A 45 -13.73 11.98 -0.74
C LEU A 45 -14.10 10.49 -0.80
N ASP A 46 -14.95 10.15 -1.77
CA ASP A 46 -15.18 8.75 -2.16
C ASP A 46 -14.04 8.23 -3.06
N PHE A 47 -14.02 6.93 -3.29
CA PHE A 47 -12.96 6.27 -4.05
C PHE A 47 -12.95 6.73 -5.53
N ARG A 48 -14.11 7.06 -6.11
CA ARG A 48 -14.22 7.65 -7.44
C ARG A 48 -13.50 9.00 -7.51
N GLU A 49 -13.75 9.88 -6.54
CA GLU A 49 -13.14 11.20 -6.45
C GLU A 49 -11.63 11.11 -6.24
N ILE A 50 -11.19 10.19 -5.36
CA ILE A 50 -9.76 9.92 -5.13
C ILE A 50 -9.09 9.42 -6.42
N LYS A 51 -9.69 8.45 -7.12
CA LYS A 51 -9.16 7.94 -8.39
C LYS A 51 -9.11 9.04 -9.46
N ALA A 52 -10.14 9.88 -9.53
CA ALA A 52 -10.18 11.01 -10.46
C ALA A 52 -9.12 12.07 -10.12
N LEU A 53 -8.86 12.32 -8.84
CA LEU A 53 -7.78 13.19 -8.38
C LEU A 53 -6.41 12.65 -8.82
N VAL A 54 -6.11 11.38 -8.53
CA VAL A 54 -4.85 10.72 -8.92
C VAL A 54 -4.67 10.77 -10.44
N SER A 55 -5.70 10.39 -11.19
CA SER A 55 -5.64 10.33 -12.65
C SER A 55 -5.40 11.72 -13.27
N ARG A 56 -6.16 12.74 -12.86
CA ARG A 56 -6.00 14.10 -13.38
C ARG A 56 -4.65 14.72 -13.00
N SER A 57 -4.15 14.43 -11.81
CA SER A 57 -2.85 14.95 -11.36
C SER A 57 -1.72 14.39 -12.20
N ILE A 58 -1.71 13.06 -12.42
CA ILE A 58 -0.65 12.44 -13.22
C ILE A 58 -0.73 12.87 -14.69
N LEU A 59 -1.93 13.05 -15.25
CA LEU A 59 -2.09 13.61 -16.60
C LEU A 59 -1.61 15.07 -16.72
N ALA A 60 -1.48 15.78 -15.61
CA ALA A 60 -0.94 17.13 -15.54
C ALA A 60 0.52 17.15 -15.07
N ASP A 61 1.24 16.02 -15.18
CA ASP A 61 2.64 15.84 -14.73
C ASP A 61 2.87 16.13 -13.24
N ARG A 62 1.82 16.00 -12.41
CA ARG A 62 1.87 16.16 -10.95
C ARG A 62 1.75 14.83 -10.23
N SER A 63 2.37 14.73 -9.06
CA SER A 63 2.25 13.55 -8.20
C SER A 63 1.21 13.75 -7.12
N VAL A 64 0.44 12.71 -6.81
CA VAL A 64 -0.37 12.65 -5.58
C VAL A 64 0.41 11.88 -4.54
N LEU A 65 0.49 12.43 -3.32
CA LEU A 65 0.99 11.73 -2.15
C LEU A 65 -0.17 11.42 -1.22
N VAL A 66 -0.46 10.13 -1.06
CA VAL A 66 -1.47 9.64 -0.12
C VAL A 66 -0.80 9.40 1.22
N GLU A 67 -1.28 10.08 2.27
CA GLU A 67 -0.78 9.98 3.63
C GLU A 67 -1.75 9.20 4.52
N ILE A 68 -1.23 8.23 5.26
CA ILE A 68 -1.98 7.41 6.21
C ILE A 68 -1.21 7.34 7.52
N LYS A 69 -1.92 7.44 8.65
CA LYS A 69 -1.33 7.29 9.98
C LYS A 69 -1.63 5.90 10.52
N ASP A 70 -0.58 5.18 10.88
CA ASP A 70 -0.62 3.84 11.48
C ASP A 70 0.06 3.90 12.85
N GLY A 71 -0.70 4.30 13.87
CA GLY A 71 -0.15 4.60 15.19
C GLY A 71 0.90 5.73 15.15
N ARG A 72 2.17 5.35 15.28
CA ARG A 72 3.34 6.25 15.26
C ARG A 72 4.03 6.32 13.89
N ILE A 73 3.59 5.52 12.93
CA ILE A 73 4.17 5.44 11.59
C ILE A 73 3.33 6.29 10.64
N LEU A 74 3.96 7.23 9.94
CA LEU A 74 3.37 7.93 8.80
C LEU A 74 3.72 7.17 7.52
N LYS A 75 2.70 6.60 6.87
CA LYS A 75 2.85 5.89 5.60
C LYS A 75 2.53 6.85 4.45
N LYS A 76 3.45 6.92 3.49
CA LYS A 76 3.43 7.81 2.33
C LYS A 76 3.40 6.98 1.06
N ILE A 77 2.30 7.06 0.33
CA ILE A 77 2.03 6.21 -0.83
C ILE A 77 1.94 7.10 -2.07
N TYR A 78 2.70 6.74 -3.11
CA TYR A 78 2.63 7.36 -4.42
C TYR A 78 1.85 6.45 -5.37
N PRO A 79 0.52 6.60 -5.46
CA PRO A 79 -0.28 5.80 -6.38
C PRO A 79 0.15 6.11 -7.82
N ARG A 80 0.24 5.05 -8.62
CA ARG A 80 0.47 5.13 -10.06
C ARG A 80 -0.84 4.95 -10.82
N ILE A 81 -0.88 5.42 -12.07
CA ILE A 81 -1.95 5.07 -13.01
C ILE A 81 -1.55 3.83 -13.80
N TYR A 82 -2.53 2.98 -14.06
CA TYR A 82 -2.32 1.79 -14.88
C TYR A 82 -1.91 2.25 -16.29
N THR A 83 -0.63 2.07 -16.63
CA THR A 83 -0.15 2.13 -18.02
C THR A 83 -0.29 0.74 -18.63
N GLU A 84 0.05 0.54 -19.91
CA GLU A 84 -0.09 -0.72 -20.68
C GLU A 84 0.72 -1.92 -20.15
N MET A 85 0.64 -2.18 -18.85
CA MET A 85 1.31 -3.26 -18.14
C MET A 85 0.62 -4.58 -18.48
N LEU A 86 1.42 -5.61 -18.74
CA LEU A 86 0.90 -6.95 -18.91
C LEU A 86 0.10 -7.36 -17.66
N GLN A 87 -1.11 -7.88 -17.82
CA GLN A 87 -1.98 -8.28 -16.70
C GLN A 87 -1.27 -9.18 -15.68
N ARG A 88 -0.36 -10.06 -16.12
CA ARG A 88 0.44 -10.93 -15.24
C ARG A 88 1.32 -10.19 -14.22
N ASN A 89 1.56 -8.90 -14.43
CA ASN A 89 2.39 -8.09 -13.55
C ASN A 89 1.57 -7.48 -12.39
N LEU A 90 0.23 -7.51 -12.47
CA LEU A 90 -0.66 -6.85 -11.53
C LEU A 90 -1.36 -7.89 -10.63
N LEU A 91 -1.18 -7.72 -9.31
CA LEU A 91 -1.96 -8.43 -8.31
C LEU A 91 -3.09 -7.51 -7.84
N THR A 92 -4.33 -7.83 -8.18
CA THR A 92 -5.49 -7.02 -7.75
C THR A 92 -6.04 -7.51 -6.42
N ILE A 93 -6.31 -6.58 -5.51
CA ILE A 93 -6.83 -6.80 -4.16
C ILE A 93 -8.13 -6.03 -4.01
N THR A 94 -9.17 -6.69 -3.50
CA THR A 94 -10.42 -6.09 -3.04
C THR A 94 -10.46 -6.06 -1.51
N SER A 95 -11.54 -5.55 -0.94
CA SER A 95 -11.75 -5.52 0.52
C SER A 95 -11.66 -6.90 1.18
N ASP A 96 -12.00 -7.98 0.46
CA ASP A 96 -12.14 -9.34 0.99
C ASP A 96 -11.39 -10.42 0.20
N SER A 97 -10.83 -10.10 -0.97
CA SER A 97 -10.26 -11.08 -1.88
C SER A 97 -9.03 -10.60 -2.64
N ILE A 98 -8.32 -11.56 -3.23
CA ILE A 98 -7.17 -11.34 -4.09
C ILE A 98 -7.47 -11.98 -5.44
N LEU A 99 -7.53 -11.17 -6.49
CA LEU A 99 -7.99 -11.56 -7.82
C LEU A 99 -6.82 -12.05 -8.69
N ILE A 100 -6.24 -13.19 -8.30
CA ILE A 100 -5.26 -13.93 -9.08
C ILE A 100 -5.60 -15.42 -9.10
N ASP A 101 -5.20 -16.11 -10.15
CA ASP A 101 -5.52 -17.50 -10.41
C ASP A 101 -7.02 -17.86 -10.44
N LYS A 102 -7.55 -18.34 -9.30
CA LYS A 102 -8.95 -18.70 -9.08
C LYS A 102 -9.61 -17.80 -8.03
N GLY A 103 -8.89 -16.80 -7.52
CA GLY A 103 -9.27 -16.02 -6.36
C GLY A 103 -8.76 -16.64 -5.06
N TYR A 104 -8.39 -15.79 -4.12
CA TYR A 104 -7.99 -16.15 -2.76
C TYR A 104 -8.64 -15.21 -1.75
N PRO A 105 -8.91 -15.66 -0.51
CA PRO A 105 -9.38 -14.76 0.54
C PRO A 105 -8.28 -13.77 0.96
N ILE A 106 -8.65 -12.58 1.43
CA ILE A 106 -7.67 -11.56 1.84
C ILE A 106 -6.73 -12.03 2.97
N SER A 107 -7.14 -13.00 3.79
CA SER A 107 -6.31 -13.63 4.82
C SER A 107 -5.06 -14.31 4.27
N GLU A 108 -5.04 -14.61 2.98
CA GLU A 108 -3.95 -15.28 2.28
C GLU A 108 -2.95 -14.31 1.64
N LEU A 109 -3.11 -13.00 1.87
CA LEU A 109 -2.32 -11.96 1.22
C LEU A 109 -0.81 -12.14 1.37
N LYS A 110 -0.33 -12.57 2.53
CA LYS A 110 1.11 -12.73 2.79
C LYS A 110 1.77 -13.69 1.81
N TRP A 111 1.28 -14.92 1.75
CA TRP A 111 1.90 -15.95 0.90
C TRP A 111 1.68 -15.66 -0.59
N ILE A 112 0.54 -15.05 -0.94
CA ILE A 112 0.29 -14.60 -2.31
C ILE A 112 1.27 -13.49 -2.72
N LEU A 113 1.55 -12.51 -1.85
CA LEU A 113 2.56 -11.49 -2.11
C LEU A 113 3.95 -12.11 -2.26
N ILE A 114 4.35 -13.04 -1.39
CA ILE A 114 5.62 -13.77 -1.54
C ILE A 114 5.69 -14.43 -2.92
N ARG A 115 4.66 -15.18 -3.32
CA ARG A 115 4.61 -15.83 -4.64
C ARG A 115 4.67 -14.80 -5.77
N HIS A 116 3.92 -13.70 -5.66
CA HIS A 116 3.87 -12.65 -6.68
C HIS A 116 5.23 -12.02 -6.94
N TYR A 117 5.98 -11.69 -5.88
CA TYR A 117 7.28 -11.06 -6.00
C TYR A 117 8.42 -12.05 -6.31
N THR A 118 8.33 -13.32 -5.88
CA THR A 118 9.43 -14.29 -6.00
C THR A 118 9.26 -15.34 -7.10
N ASN A 119 8.13 -15.36 -7.80
CA ASN A 119 7.88 -16.34 -8.87
C ASN A 119 8.91 -16.25 -10.02
N ASN A 120 9.42 -15.06 -10.33
CA ASN A 120 10.46 -14.84 -11.35
C ASN A 120 10.14 -15.50 -12.71
N GLY A 121 8.87 -15.39 -13.15
CA GLY A 121 8.40 -15.90 -14.43
C GLY A 121 8.25 -17.41 -14.56
N LYS A 122 8.42 -18.19 -13.49
CA LYS A 122 8.20 -19.65 -13.50
C LYS A 122 6.78 -19.99 -13.93
N GLU A 123 5.81 -19.28 -13.39
CA GLU A 123 4.42 -19.35 -13.81
C GLU A 123 4.00 -18.17 -14.69
N LEU A 124 3.26 -18.45 -15.77
CA LEU A 124 2.91 -17.47 -16.82
C LEU A 124 2.05 -16.31 -16.31
N ARG A 125 1.24 -16.55 -15.27
CA ARG A 125 0.29 -15.59 -14.68
C ARG A 125 0.93 -14.58 -13.74
N TYR A 126 2.23 -14.71 -13.47
CA TYR A 126 2.96 -13.92 -12.49
C TYR A 126 4.05 -13.07 -13.15
N PRO A 127 4.58 -12.06 -12.44
CA PRO A 127 5.66 -11.22 -12.92
C PRO A 127 6.90 -12.05 -13.28
N LYS A 128 7.64 -11.60 -14.31
CA LYS A 128 8.93 -12.19 -14.69
C LYS A 128 10.05 -11.85 -13.71
N SER A 129 9.86 -10.81 -12.91
CA SER A 129 10.84 -10.27 -11.96
C SER A 129 10.12 -9.35 -10.97
N TYR A 130 10.71 -9.13 -9.80
CA TYR A 130 10.10 -8.36 -8.71
C TYR A 130 9.92 -6.87 -9.03
N ASP A 131 10.80 -6.28 -9.84
CA ASP A 131 10.72 -4.88 -10.31
C ASP A 131 9.53 -4.63 -11.25
N ARG A 132 8.92 -5.71 -11.75
CA ARG A 132 7.71 -5.68 -12.58
C ARG A 132 6.47 -6.08 -11.80
N ALA A 133 6.57 -6.31 -10.49
CA ALA A 133 5.44 -6.67 -9.66
C ALA A 133 4.70 -5.42 -9.17
N TYR A 134 3.40 -5.39 -9.45
CA TYR A 134 2.52 -4.28 -9.10
C TYR A 134 1.33 -4.80 -8.30
N VAL A 135 0.76 -3.96 -7.45
CA VAL A 135 -0.44 -4.26 -6.67
C VAL A 135 -1.52 -3.23 -6.94
N GLY A 136 -2.72 -3.68 -7.30
CA GLY A 136 -3.88 -2.84 -7.51
C GLY A 136 -4.83 -2.94 -6.32
N ILE A 137 -5.25 -1.82 -5.76
CA ILE A 137 -6.40 -1.76 -4.86
C ILE A 137 -7.65 -1.48 -5.70
N SER A 138 -8.60 -2.40 -5.65
CA SER A 138 -9.87 -2.33 -6.37
C SER A 138 -11.02 -2.23 -5.39
N LEU A 139 -11.67 -1.07 -5.38
CA LEU A 139 -12.81 -0.76 -4.55
C LEU A 139 -14.03 -0.38 -5.42
N GLU A 140 -15.21 -0.45 -4.83
CA GLU A 140 -16.42 0.13 -5.39
C GLU A 140 -16.31 1.66 -5.42
N LEU A 141 -16.93 2.29 -6.41
CA LEU A 141 -16.80 3.73 -6.63
C LEU A 141 -17.32 4.59 -5.47
N ASN A 142 -18.28 4.08 -4.72
CA ASN A 142 -18.90 4.74 -3.57
C ASN A 142 -18.25 4.38 -2.23
N GLU A 143 -17.25 3.49 -2.20
CA GLU A 143 -16.46 3.27 -1.00
C GLU A 143 -15.67 4.53 -0.63
N THR A 144 -15.42 4.71 0.66
CA THR A 144 -14.91 5.97 1.22
C THR A 144 -13.37 6.00 1.27
N GLY A 145 -12.80 7.17 1.53
CA GLY A 145 -11.38 7.29 1.89
C GLY A 145 -10.96 6.40 3.07
N GLU A 146 -11.86 6.11 4.02
CA GLU A 146 -11.59 5.20 5.14
C GLU A 146 -11.52 3.72 4.70
N ASP A 147 -12.31 3.32 3.70
CA ASP A 147 -12.25 1.95 3.15
C ASP A 147 -10.96 1.74 2.35
N LEU A 148 -10.55 2.75 1.58
CA LEU A 148 -9.23 2.79 0.95
C LEU A 148 -8.11 2.73 1.98
N LYS A 149 -8.21 3.50 3.06
CA LYS A 149 -7.23 3.51 4.14
C LYS A 149 -7.06 2.12 4.77
N LYS A 150 -8.14 1.42 5.11
CA LYS A 150 -8.09 0.06 5.66
C LYS A 150 -7.38 -0.90 4.71
N SER A 151 -7.71 -0.85 3.42
CA SER A 151 -7.09 -1.68 2.40
C SER A 151 -5.59 -1.43 2.27
N LEU A 152 -5.19 -0.16 2.27
CA LEU A 152 -3.77 0.25 2.20
C LEU A 152 -3.00 -0.10 3.48
N LEU A 153 -3.61 0.02 4.66
CA LEU A 153 -3.00 -0.39 5.93
C LEU A 153 -2.73 -1.89 5.95
N ASN A 154 -3.71 -2.70 5.55
CA ASN A 154 -3.54 -4.15 5.45
C ASN A 154 -2.43 -4.50 4.46
N LEU A 155 -2.49 -3.97 3.23
CA LEU A 155 -1.49 -4.22 2.19
C LEU A 155 -0.07 -3.83 2.64
N THR A 156 0.11 -2.60 3.14
CA THR A 156 1.43 -2.12 3.55
C THR A 156 1.99 -2.87 4.75
N SER A 157 1.14 -3.25 5.72
CA SER A 157 1.57 -4.06 6.87
C SER A 157 2.07 -5.44 6.42
N VAL A 158 1.29 -6.13 5.58
CA VAL A 158 1.67 -7.46 5.08
C VAL A 158 2.91 -7.35 4.16
N PHE A 159 2.99 -6.32 3.32
CA PHE A 159 4.16 -6.09 2.47
C PHE A 159 5.43 -5.86 3.30
N ASP A 160 5.36 -5.06 4.36
CA ASP A 160 6.51 -4.83 5.25
C ASP A 160 7.03 -6.14 5.85
N GLU A 161 6.14 -7.05 6.26
CA GLU A 161 6.52 -8.39 6.73
C GLU A 161 7.20 -9.22 5.62
N VAL A 162 6.64 -9.21 4.42
CA VAL A 162 7.21 -9.93 3.27
C VAL A 162 8.60 -9.39 2.91
N ASN A 163 8.77 -8.08 2.93
CA ASN A 163 10.04 -7.43 2.59
C ASN A 163 11.15 -7.81 3.60
N LEU A 164 10.80 -7.94 4.88
CA LEU A 164 11.72 -8.44 5.92
C LEU A 164 12.10 -9.91 5.72
N GLU A 165 11.16 -10.74 5.28
CA GLU A 165 11.35 -12.19 5.10
C GLU A 165 12.18 -12.52 3.86
N VAL A 166 11.87 -11.87 2.74
CA VAL A 166 12.48 -12.15 1.44
C VAL A 166 13.90 -11.56 1.33
N LYS A 167 14.25 -10.56 2.17
CA LYS A 167 15.55 -9.85 2.20
C LYS A 167 15.94 -9.17 0.88
N ASP A 168 15.03 -9.14 -0.08
CA ASP A 168 15.15 -8.35 -1.28
C ASP A 168 14.73 -6.91 -0.97
N SER A 169 15.34 -5.91 -1.61
CA SER A 169 14.87 -4.52 -1.53
C SER A 169 13.63 -4.34 -2.40
N LEU A 170 12.54 -5.04 -2.06
CA LEU A 170 11.30 -5.01 -2.84
C LEU A 170 10.68 -3.61 -2.78
N GLU A 171 10.09 -3.18 -3.89
CA GLU A 171 9.30 -1.95 -3.96
C GLU A 171 7.81 -2.27 -4.10
N LEU A 172 7.00 -1.61 -3.27
CA LEU A 172 5.55 -1.68 -3.38
C LEU A 172 5.05 -0.54 -4.27
N HIS A 173 4.60 -0.91 -5.47
CA HIS A 173 3.98 0.00 -6.42
C HIS A 173 2.46 -0.22 -6.43
N ILE A 174 1.71 0.80 -6.04
CA ILE A 174 0.25 0.72 -5.82
C ILE A 174 -0.51 1.46 -6.93
N TYR A 175 -1.62 0.88 -7.38
CA TYR A 175 -2.57 1.48 -8.32
C TYR A 175 -3.97 1.48 -7.73
N PHE A 176 -4.78 2.47 -8.10
CA PHE A 176 -6.20 2.48 -7.79
C PHE A 176 -6.99 2.05 -9.01
N ASP A 177 -7.55 0.85 -8.95
CA ASP A 177 -8.43 0.31 -9.99
C ASP A 177 -9.89 0.33 -9.53
N THR A 178 -10.80 0.29 -10.49
CA THR A 178 -12.24 0.17 -10.22
C THR A 178 -12.65 -1.28 -10.30
N PHE A 179 -13.44 -1.72 -9.32
CA PHE A 179 -14.05 -3.04 -9.39
C PHE A 179 -14.93 -3.12 -10.64
N ARG A 180 -14.55 -3.99 -11.57
CA ARG A 180 -15.39 -4.29 -12.75
C ARG A 180 -16.23 -5.49 -12.38
N HIS A 181 -17.48 -5.26 -11.95
CA HIS A 181 -18.47 -6.33 -11.96
C HIS A 181 -18.50 -6.94 -13.36
N ALA A 182 -18.28 -8.25 -13.47
CA ALA A 182 -18.72 -8.94 -14.67
C ALA A 182 -20.22 -8.68 -14.80
N PRO A 183 -20.74 -8.30 -15.99
CA PRO A 183 -22.17 -8.12 -16.16
C PRO A 183 -22.88 -9.41 -15.72
N PRO A 184 -24.01 -9.32 -15.01
CA PRO A 184 -24.76 -10.52 -14.65
C PRO A 184 -25.06 -11.32 -15.91
N PRO A 185 -24.97 -12.66 -15.87
CA PRO A 185 -25.24 -13.49 -17.04
C PRO A 185 -26.63 -13.15 -17.60
N PRO A 186 -26.79 -13.09 -18.94
CA PRO A 186 -28.07 -12.75 -19.55
C PRO A 186 -29.16 -13.66 -18.99
N THR A 187 -30.26 -13.06 -18.54
CA THR A 187 -31.42 -13.80 -18.05
C THR A 187 -31.92 -14.72 -19.16
N LYS A 188 -32.11 -16.01 -18.87
CA LYS A 188 -32.68 -16.97 -19.83
C LYS A 188 -33.99 -16.39 -20.40
N PRO A 189 -34.22 -16.44 -21.72
CA PRO A 189 -35.51 -16.08 -22.30
C PRO A 189 -36.60 -16.87 -21.59
N LYS A 190 -37.66 -16.19 -21.13
CA LYS A 190 -38.86 -16.88 -20.67
C LYS A 190 -39.46 -17.59 -21.88
N SER A 191 -39.40 -18.91 -21.89
CA SER A 191 -40.12 -19.78 -22.82
C SER A 191 -41.61 -19.76 -22.53
#